data_AF-A0AAD7BNJ1-F1
#
_entry.id   AF-A0AAD7BNJ1-F1
#
_cell.length_a   1.000
_cell.length_b   1.000
_cell.length_c   1.000
_cell.angle_alpha   90.00
_cell.angle_beta   90.00
_cell.angle_gamma   90.00
#
_symmetry.space_group_name_H-M   'P 1'
#
loop_
_entity.id
_entity.type
_entity.pdbx_description
1 polymer ?
#
loop_
_entity_poly.entity_id
_entity_poly.type
_entity_poly.pdbx_seq_one_letter_code
_entity_poly.pdbx_strand_id
1 'polypeptide(L)'
;MAQFLMPVNRPSFQSLMPVYTVESKSRLEFFAHDLRTPRPSMHFPMRTHWCGPEEVHALVYNPTHEYWPDVQKCVTPTTLAMQVGVPFDLFVNRRNAVCYAGVYALHSMREVGQFGEPIPPDVSPMAIAHAAGATGPFASKIIECFPDGQIRVECFGLQCLGFDEQLYYALVQREQSRLQSQSQSQAAAPGEEPKTRGSLKRPAESQGGRVG
;
A
#
# COMPACT_ATOMS: atom_id res chain seq x y z
N MET A 1 32.72 -4.53 8.84
CA MET A 1 31.31 -4.38 8.43
C MET A 1 30.47 -4.35 9.69
N ALA A 2 29.66 -3.32 9.90
CA ALA A 2 28.72 -3.29 11.02
C ALA A 2 27.66 -4.38 10.80
N GLN A 3 27.46 -5.27 11.76
CA GLN A 3 26.36 -6.21 11.72
C GLN A 3 25.07 -5.45 12.07
N PHE A 4 24.06 -5.52 11.20
CA PHE A 4 22.73 -5.06 11.54
C PHE A 4 22.11 -6.06 12.50
N LEU A 5 21.94 -5.65 13.76
CA LEU A 5 21.35 -6.52 14.79
C LEU A 5 19.83 -6.61 14.60
N MET A 6 19.29 -7.81 14.82
CA MET A 6 17.86 -8.01 14.96
C MET A 6 17.35 -7.23 16.18
N PRO A 7 16.27 -6.45 16.05
CA PRO A 7 15.66 -5.81 17.20
C PRO A 7 15.13 -6.87 18.18
N VAL A 8 15.45 -6.69 19.46
CA VAL A 8 14.92 -7.53 20.54
C VAL A 8 13.40 -7.34 20.57
N ASN A 9 12.64 -8.44 20.56
CA ASN A 9 11.17 -8.50 20.61
C ASN A 9 10.38 -8.21 19.32
N ARG A 10 11.02 -8.10 18.14
CA ARG A 10 10.25 -8.05 16.89
C ARG A 10 9.65 -9.44 16.60
N PRO A 11 8.31 -9.60 16.45
CA PRO A 11 7.73 -10.84 15.97
C PRO A 11 8.30 -11.19 14.59
N SER A 12 8.37 -12.48 14.25
CA SER A 12 8.76 -12.87 12.89
C SER A 12 7.87 -12.17 11.86
N PHE A 13 8.44 -11.79 10.72
CA PHE A 13 7.67 -11.10 9.67
C PHE A 13 6.43 -11.92 9.26
N GLN A 14 6.57 -13.25 9.27
CA GLN A 14 5.49 -14.18 8.95
C GLN A 14 4.40 -14.28 10.02
N SER A 15 4.68 -13.86 11.26
CA SER A 15 3.71 -13.86 12.37
C SER A 15 3.02 -12.51 12.57
N LEU A 16 3.38 -11.46 11.82
CA LEU A 16 2.73 -10.16 11.93
C LEU A 16 1.23 -10.28 11.63
N MET A 17 0.42 -9.80 12.57
CA MET A 17 -1.02 -9.77 12.45
C MET A 17 -1.48 -8.59 11.60
N PRO A 18 -2.60 -8.72 10.86
CA PRO A 18 -3.26 -7.60 10.22
C PRO A 18 -3.57 -6.49 11.24
N VAL A 19 -3.14 -5.28 10.93
CA VAL A 19 -3.61 -4.06 11.59
C VAL A 19 -4.71 -3.37 10.77
N TYR A 20 -4.93 -3.83 9.53
CA TYR A 20 -6.01 -3.40 8.65
C TYR A 20 -6.28 -4.40 7.52
N THR A 21 -7.54 -4.65 7.16
CA THR A 21 -7.90 -5.40 5.93
C THR A 21 -8.15 -4.45 4.76
N VAL A 22 -7.55 -4.74 3.59
CA VAL A 22 -7.62 -3.89 2.40
C VAL A 22 -8.93 -4.11 1.65
N GLU A 23 -10.07 -3.78 2.28
CA GLU A 23 -11.35 -3.66 1.57
C GLU A 23 -11.52 -2.29 0.91
N SER A 24 -10.71 -1.29 1.30
CA SER A 24 -10.64 0.01 0.62
C SER A 24 -9.22 0.54 0.53
N LYS A 25 -8.73 0.71 -0.72
CA LYS A 25 -7.40 1.27 -1.03
C LYS A 25 -7.20 2.71 -0.55
N SER A 26 -8.28 3.45 -0.31
CA SER A 26 -8.29 4.88 0.01
C SER A 26 -8.01 5.23 1.49
N ARG A 27 -7.69 4.25 2.35
CA ARG A 27 -7.62 4.48 3.81
C ARG A 27 -6.25 4.46 4.44
N LEU A 28 -5.20 3.99 3.77
CA LEU A 28 -3.84 3.96 4.34
C LEU A 28 -3.33 5.37 4.69
N GLU A 29 -3.62 6.37 3.85
CA GLU A 29 -3.29 7.77 4.12
C GLU A 29 -4.06 8.33 5.34
N PHE A 30 -5.28 7.83 5.57
CA PHE A 30 -6.10 8.22 6.72
C PHE A 30 -5.54 7.67 8.04
N PHE A 31 -4.88 6.51 8.00
CA PHE A 31 -4.30 5.90 9.21
C PHE A 31 -3.13 6.68 9.77
N ALA A 32 -2.22 7.17 8.92
CA ALA A 32 -1.05 7.92 9.37
C ALA A 32 -1.42 9.13 10.24
N HIS A 33 -2.59 9.72 10.02
CA HIS A 33 -3.07 10.88 10.75
C HIS A 33 -3.69 10.55 12.12
N ASP A 34 -4.15 9.30 12.31
CA ASP A 34 -4.94 8.85 13.47
C ASP A 34 -4.08 8.24 14.59
N LEU A 35 -2.85 7.82 14.29
CA LEU A 35 -2.04 7.01 15.22
C LEU A 35 -1.54 7.78 16.44
N ARG A 36 -1.61 9.13 16.41
CA ARG A 36 -1.06 10.02 17.45
C ARG A 36 0.39 9.67 17.84
N THR A 37 1.13 9.06 16.92
CA THR A 37 2.55 8.77 17.10
C THR A 37 3.36 10.01 16.74
N PRO A 38 4.47 10.31 17.46
CA PRO A 38 5.34 11.41 17.10
C PRO A 38 6.15 11.13 15.82
N ARG A 39 6.24 9.85 15.42
CA ARG A 39 6.95 9.40 14.23
C ARG A 39 6.02 9.45 13.00
N PRO A 40 6.54 9.84 11.83
CA PRO A 40 5.79 9.70 10.59
C PRO A 40 5.51 8.22 10.29
N SER A 41 4.43 7.96 9.58
CA SER A 41 4.07 6.63 9.09
C SER A 41 4.41 6.52 7.61
N MET A 42 5.00 5.39 7.20
CA MET A 42 5.33 5.14 5.79
C MET A 42 4.77 3.81 5.30
N HIS A 43 4.44 3.78 4.01
CA HIS A 43 3.95 2.59 3.32
C HIS A 43 4.52 2.57 1.89
N PHE A 44 5.08 1.43 1.50
CA PHE A 44 5.76 1.25 0.20
C PHE A 44 5.16 0.06 -0.55
N PRO A 45 3.92 0.18 -1.05
CA PRO A 45 3.19 -0.97 -1.59
C PRO A 45 3.90 -1.54 -2.81
N MET A 46 4.35 -2.79 -2.72
CA MET A 46 5.01 -3.52 -3.82
C MET A 46 6.26 -2.83 -4.39
N ARG A 47 6.89 -1.96 -3.59
CA ARG A 47 8.14 -1.25 -3.92
C ARG A 47 9.32 -1.66 -3.03
N THR A 48 9.16 -2.73 -2.27
CA THR A 48 10.12 -3.21 -1.28
C THR A 48 10.60 -4.60 -1.63
N HIS A 49 11.91 -4.83 -1.54
CA HIS A 49 12.57 -6.13 -1.63
C HIS A 49 13.09 -6.51 -0.24
N TRP A 50 12.60 -7.59 0.37
CA TRP A 50 13.02 -7.99 1.72
C TRP A 50 14.34 -8.77 1.68
N CYS A 51 15.26 -8.43 2.58
CA CYS A 51 16.58 -9.01 2.64
C CYS A 51 16.64 -10.16 3.65
N GLY A 52 17.13 -11.32 3.20
CA GLY A 52 17.36 -12.50 4.04
C GLY A 52 16.08 -13.23 4.46
N PRO A 53 16.22 -14.42 5.08
CA PRO A 53 15.08 -15.28 5.40
C PRO A 53 14.17 -14.71 6.51
N GLU A 54 14.73 -13.86 7.38
CA GLU A 54 14.00 -13.27 8.51
C GLU A 54 13.19 -12.01 8.13
N GLU A 55 13.38 -11.48 6.91
CA GLU A 55 12.68 -10.31 6.38
C GLU A 55 12.69 -9.12 7.37
N VAL A 56 13.89 -8.79 7.88
CA VAL A 56 14.10 -7.74 8.91
C VAL A 56 14.42 -6.40 8.27
N HIS A 57 15.31 -6.45 7.29
CA HIS A 57 15.72 -5.30 6.50
C HIS A 57 15.13 -5.45 5.10
N ALA A 58 15.01 -4.34 4.40
CA ALA A 58 14.56 -4.34 3.02
C ALA A 58 15.32 -3.30 2.21
N LEU A 59 15.19 -3.39 0.90
CA LEU A 59 15.46 -2.30 -0.02
C LEU A 59 14.13 -1.71 -0.45
N VAL A 60 14.07 -0.39 -0.63
CA VAL A 60 12.92 0.29 -1.23
C VAL A 60 13.35 1.02 -2.48
N TYR A 61 12.55 0.87 -3.53
CA TYR A 61 12.80 1.45 -4.85
C TYR A 61 11.81 2.59 -5.09
N ASN A 62 12.34 3.80 -5.21
CA ASN A 62 11.56 5.00 -5.52
C ASN A 62 11.86 5.46 -6.95
N PRO A 63 10.87 5.94 -7.72
CA PRO A 63 11.19 6.62 -8.96
C PRO A 63 12.05 7.88 -8.69
N THR A 64 12.95 8.16 -9.60
CA THR A 64 13.84 9.33 -9.55
C THR A 64 13.15 10.63 -9.94
N HIS A 65 11.99 10.52 -10.59
CA HIS A 65 11.13 11.63 -10.99
C HIS A 65 9.68 11.20 -10.79
N GLU A 66 8.85 12.15 -10.37
CA GLU A 66 7.42 11.97 -10.19
C GLU A 66 6.70 13.07 -10.99
N TYR A 67 5.62 12.70 -11.67
CA TYR A 67 4.71 13.67 -12.25
C TYR A 67 3.73 14.12 -11.18
N TRP A 68 3.70 15.42 -10.89
CA TRP A 68 2.78 16.00 -9.93
C TRP A 68 1.61 16.67 -10.66
N PRO A 69 0.38 16.12 -10.58
CA PRO A 69 -0.77 16.63 -11.32
C PRO A 69 -1.11 18.09 -11.00
N ASP A 70 -0.96 18.50 -9.73
CA ASP A 70 -1.33 19.85 -9.27
C ASP A 70 -0.50 20.95 -9.92
N VAL A 71 0.79 20.68 -10.17
CA VAL A 71 1.71 21.62 -10.82
C VAL A 71 1.97 21.27 -12.29
N GLN A 72 1.35 20.19 -12.78
CA GLN A 72 1.51 19.63 -14.13
C GLN A 72 2.97 19.50 -14.58
N LYS A 73 3.85 19.09 -13.68
CA LYS A 73 5.30 19.03 -13.95
C LYS A 73 5.93 17.77 -13.40
N CYS A 74 6.98 17.33 -14.08
CA CYS A 74 7.93 16.37 -13.55
C CYS A 74 8.81 17.05 -12.52
N VAL A 75 8.91 16.44 -11.34
CA VAL A 75 9.78 16.89 -10.25
C VAL A 75 10.65 15.74 -9.80
N THR A 76 11.84 16.05 -9.30
CA THR A 76 12.66 15.07 -8.58
C THR A 76 12.15 14.97 -7.15
N PRO A 77 11.56 13.84 -6.72
CA PRO A 77 11.05 13.70 -5.37
C PRO A 77 12.21 13.73 -4.38
N THR A 78 12.27 14.79 -3.58
CA THR A 78 13.22 14.90 -2.47
C THR A 78 12.65 14.32 -1.18
N THR A 79 11.36 13.97 -1.17
CA THR A 79 10.61 13.55 0.03
C THR A 79 11.28 12.37 0.73
N LEU A 80 11.60 11.30 0.01
CA LEU A 80 12.27 10.13 0.61
C LEU A 80 13.73 10.40 0.98
N ALA A 81 14.45 11.14 0.15
CA ALA A 81 15.84 11.52 0.45
C ALA A 81 15.94 12.37 1.73
N MET A 82 14.96 13.23 1.99
CA MET A 82 14.85 14.02 3.22
C MET A 82 14.55 13.19 4.48
N GLN A 83 14.13 11.92 4.32
CA GLN A 83 13.81 11.01 5.42
C GLN A 83 14.95 10.06 5.75
N VAL A 84 16.10 10.18 5.08
CA VAL A 84 17.30 9.39 5.41
C VAL A 84 17.72 9.67 6.86
N GLY A 85 17.89 8.59 7.62
CA GLY A 85 18.23 8.64 9.05
C GLY A 85 17.08 9.04 10.00
N VAL A 86 15.92 9.45 9.49
CA VAL A 86 14.75 9.81 10.31
C VAL A 86 13.94 8.54 10.64
N PRO A 87 13.68 8.23 11.93
CA PRO A 87 12.87 7.08 12.30
C PRO A 87 11.39 7.27 11.93
N PHE A 88 10.76 6.22 11.39
CA PHE A 88 9.35 6.18 11.03
C PHE A 88 8.71 4.81 11.32
N ASP A 89 7.39 4.79 11.47
CA ASP A 89 6.59 3.57 11.60
C ASP A 89 6.29 3.00 10.21
N LEU A 90 6.78 1.79 9.93
CA LEU A 90 6.63 1.15 8.62
C LEU A 90 5.41 0.22 8.60
N PHE A 91 4.56 0.41 7.60
CA PHE A 91 3.42 -0.44 7.28
C PHE A 91 3.68 -1.18 5.97
N VAL A 92 3.24 -2.43 5.89
CA VAL A 92 3.53 -3.32 4.76
C VAL A 92 2.29 -4.08 4.32
N ASN A 93 2.14 -4.32 3.03
CA ASN A 93 1.06 -5.15 2.51
C ASN A 93 1.44 -6.62 2.57
N ARG A 94 0.58 -7.44 3.18
CA ARG A 94 0.74 -8.90 3.26
C ARG A 94 -0.61 -9.59 3.13
N ARG A 95 -0.75 -10.49 2.16
CA ARG A 95 -1.95 -11.32 1.94
C ARG A 95 -3.27 -10.50 1.99
N ASN A 96 -3.33 -9.37 1.28
CA ASN A 96 -4.49 -8.44 1.25
C ASN A 96 -4.80 -7.73 2.58
N ALA A 97 -3.86 -7.71 3.50
CA ALA A 97 -3.90 -6.92 4.73
C ALA A 97 -2.70 -5.99 4.83
N VAL A 98 -2.83 -4.96 5.66
CA VAL A 98 -1.71 -4.12 6.10
C VAL A 98 -1.25 -4.65 7.45
N CYS A 99 0.07 -4.80 7.62
CA CYS A 99 0.72 -5.14 8.87
C CYS A 99 1.64 -3.99 9.31
N TYR A 100 1.80 -3.80 10.62
CA TYR A 100 2.84 -2.95 11.16
C TYR A 100 4.15 -3.75 11.26
N ALA A 101 5.21 -3.28 10.59
CA ALA A 101 6.48 -4.00 10.46
C ALA A 101 7.52 -3.59 11.50
N GLY A 102 7.28 -2.50 12.24
CA GLY A 102 8.18 -1.93 13.24
C GLY A 102 8.61 -0.49 12.94
N VAL A 103 9.64 -0.03 13.64
CA VAL A 103 10.26 1.28 13.48
C VAL A 103 11.48 1.14 12.56
N TYR A 104 11.54 1.95 11.51
CA TYR A 104 12.60 1.89 10.49
C TYR A 104 13.24 3.25 10.29
N ALA A 105 14.43 3.26 9.71
CA ALA A 105 15.02 4.43 9.09
C ALA A 105 15.53 4.10 7.68
N LEU A 106 15.55 5.11 6.83
CA LEU A 106 16.11 5.01 5.49
C LEU A 106 17.63 5.21 5.53
N HIS A 107 18.32 4.44 4.70
CA HIS A 107 19.74 4.60 4.39
C HIS A 107 19.90 4.89 2.91
N SER A 108 20.68 5.91 2.61
CA SER A 108 21.07 6.20 1.23
C SER A 108 21.93 5.07 0.69
N MET A 109 21.56 4.51 -0.45
CA MET A 109 22.38 3.53 -1.18
C MET A 109 23.13 4.16 -2.36
N ARG A 110 23.13 5.50 -2.49
CA ARG A 110 23.77 6.23 -3.59
C ARG A 110 25.27 5.97 -3.72
N GLU A 111 25.93 5.60 -2.63
CA GLU A 111 27.37 5.29 -2.61
C GLU A 111 27.67 3.84 -3.02
N VAL A 112 26.64 2.99 -3.08
CA VAL A 112 26.78 1.54 -3.31
C VAL A 112 26.27 1.15 -4.70
N GLY A 113 25.13 1.70 -5.13
CA GLY A 113 24.50 1.37 -6.41
C GLY A 113 24.67 2.46 -7.47
N GLN A 114 24.64 2.07 -8.74
CA GLN A 114 24.59 3.03 -9.85
C GLN A 114 23.18 3.62 -10.00
N PHE A 115 23.08 4.86 -10.45
CA PHE A 115 21.77 5.47 -10.70
C PHE A 115 21.04 4.74 -11.84
N GLY A 116 19.82 4.26 -11.61
CA GLY A 116 19.06 3.50 -12.60
C GLY A 116 19.39 2.01 -12.69
N GLU A 117 19.79 1.38 -11.58
CA GLU A 117 19.97 -0.08 -11.52
C GLU A 117 18.68 -0.84 -11.92
N PRO A 118 18.83 -2.06 -12.49
CA PRO A 118 17.69 -2.92 -12.76
C PRO A 118 16.87 -3.18 -11.49
N ILE A 119 15.56 -3.04 -11.63
CA ILE A 119 14.59 -3.30 -10.56
C ILE A 119 14.55 -4.82 -10.31
N PRO A 120 14.65 -5.29 -9.05
CA PRO A 120 14.51 -6.70 -8.71
C PRO A 120 13.17 -7.28 -9.18
N PRO A 121 13.10 -8.57 -9.55
CA PRO A 121 11.90 -9.18 -10.13
C PRO A 121 10.69 -9.22 -9.19
N ASP A 122 10.90 -9.15 -7.88
CA ASP A 122 9.86 -9.11 -6.85
C ASP A 122 9.33 -7.70 -6.57
N VAL A 123 9.98 -6.67 -7.11
CA VAL A 123 9.51 -5.28 -7.08
C VAL A 123 8.66 -5.03 -8.31
N SER A 124 7.44 -4.53 -8.11
CA SER A 124 6.49 -4.34 -9.21
C SER A 124 6.81 -3.10 -10.03
N PRO A 125 7.14 -3.22 -11.33
CA PRO A 125 7.33 -2.05 -12.19
C PRO A 125 6.08 -1.17 -12.26
N MET A 126 4.89 -1.78 -12.19
CA MET A 126 3.61 -1.06 -12.15
C MET A 126 3.46 -0.25 -10.86
N ALA A 127 3.95 -0.74 -9.72
CA ALA A 127 3.92 0.01 -8.47
C ALA A 127 4.89 1.19 -8.48
N ILE A 128 6.06 1.03 -9.09
CA ILE A 128 7.01 2.13 -9.33
C ILE A 128 6.38 3.16 -10.28
N ALA A 129 5.75 2.72 -11.38
CA ALA A 129 5.05 3.59 -12.31
C ALA A 129 3.91 4.36 -11.61
N HIS A 130 3.13 3.70 -10.76
CA HIS A 130 2.10 4.35 -9.96
C HIS A 130 2.69 5.39 -9.00
N ALA A 131 3.80 5.07 -8.33
CA ALA A 131 4.51 6.03 -7.48
C ALA A 131 5.07 7.21 -8.28
N ALA A 132 5.46 7.00 -9.54
CA ALA A 132 5.95 8.04 -10.44
C ALA A 132 4.82 8.95 -10.99
N GLY A 133 3.55 8.68 -10.66
CA GLY A 133 2.41 9.36 -11.27
C GLY A 133 2.16 8.96 -12.73
N ALA A 134 2.72 7.83 -13.18
CA ALA A 134 2.66 7.34 -14.55
C ALA A 134 1.40 6.52 -14.88
N THR A 135 0.37 6.58 -14.05
CA THR A 135 -0.87 5.80 -14.22
C THR A 135 -2.06 6.71 -14.50
N GLY A 136 -3.10 6.15 -15.13
CA GLY A 136 -4.32 6.89 -15.44
C GLY A 136 -4.13 7.96 -16.53
N PRO A 137 -4.82 9.11 -16.44
CA PRO A 137 -4.84 10.11 -17.52
C PRO A 137 -3.49 10.81 -17.74
N PHE A 138 -2.56 10.70 -16.79
CA PHE A 138 -1.24 11.33 -16.85
C PHE A 138 -0.14 10.39 -17.34
N ALA A 139 -0.47 9.15 -17.72
CA ALA A 139 0.52 8.18 -18.21
C ALA A 139 1.33 8.71 -19.41
N SER A 140 0.71 9.47 -20.32
CA SER A 140 1.42 10.09 -21.46
C SER A 140 2.41 11.18 -21.06
N LYS A 141 2.22 11.79 -19.88
CA LYS A 141 3.11 12.82 -19.33
C LYS A 141 4.40 12.25 -18.75
N ILE A 142 4.47 10.93 -18.54
CA ILE A 142 5.69 10.29 -18.06
C ILE A 142 6.87 10.45 -19.03
N ILE A 143 6.59 10.62 -20.33
CA ILE A 143 7.61 10.88 -21.36
C ILE A 143 8.35 12.21 -21.08
N GLU A 144 7.69 13.18 -20.44
CA GLU A 144 8.34 14.43 -20.02
C GLU A 144 9.38 14.17 -18.91
N CYS A 145 9.15 13.16 -18.07
CA CYS A 145 10.05 12.78 -16.97
C CYS A 145 11.13 11.80 -17.43
N PHE A 146 10.79 10.93 -18.39
CA PHE A 146 11.62 9.84 -18.90
C PHE A 146 11.52 9.78 -20.44
N PRO A 147 12.28 10.62 -21.17
CA PRO A 147 12.19 10.71 -22.63
C PRO A 147 12.56 9.41 -23.37
N ASP A 148 13.34 8.54 -22.73
CA ASP A 148 13.71 7.22 -23.22
C ASP A 148 12.64 6.14 -22.93
N GLY A 149 11.54 6.53 -22.27
CA GLY A 149 10.46 5.63 -21.86
C GLY A 149 10.83 4.72 -20.69
N GLN A 150 12.00 4.89 -20.06
CA GLN A 150 12.47 4.04 -18.97
C GLN A 150 12.40 4.76 -17.64
N ILE A 151 11.55 4.26 -16.74
CA ILE A 151 11.44 4.80 -15.38
C ILE A 151 12.69 4.41 -14.60
N ARG A 152 13.51 5.41 -14.29
CA ARG A 152 14.72 5.24 -13.48
C ARG A 152 14.35 5.28 -12.01
N VAL A 153 14.97 4.39 -11.23
CA VAL A 153 14.75 4.26 -9.79
C VAL A 153 15.99 4.63 -8.99
N GLU A 154 15.74 5.10 -7.78
CA GLU A 154 16.68 5.23 -6.69
C GLU A 154 16.37 4.15 -5.65
N CYS A 155 17.43 3.55 -5.09
CA CYS A 155 17.33 2.54 -4.06
C CYS A 155 17.71 3.13 -2.69
N PHE A 156 16.94 2.77 -1.66
CA PHE A 156 17.27 3.06 -0.27
C PHE A 156 17.25 1.77 0.56
N GLY A 157 18.13 1.68 1.54
CA GLY A 157 18.08 0.63 2.56
C GLY A 157 17.03 0.96 3.61
N LEU A 158 16.19 0.00 3.97
CA LEU A 158 15.28 0.07 5.11
C LEU A 158 15.90 -0.68 6.28
N GLN A 159 16.43 0.06 7.26
CA GLN A 159 16.96 -0.54 8.48
C GLN A 159 15.87 -0.59 9.55
N CYS A 160 15.53 -1.78 10.04
CA CYS A 160 14.71 -1.92 11.24
C CYS A 160 15.52 -1.47 12.47
N LEU A 161 14.99 -0.48 13.18
CA LEU A 161 15.57 0.07 14.41
C LEU A 161 14.94 -0.54 15.67
N GLY A 162 13.71 -1.04 15.55
CA GLY A 162 12.93 -1.46 16.72
C GLY A 162 11.52 -1.92 16.36
N PHE A 163 10.77 -2.27 17.39
CA PHE A 163 9.37 -2.64 17.27
C PHE A 163 8.59 -2.03 18.44
N ASP A 164 7.62 -1.17 18.14
CA ASP A 164 6.76 -0.56 19.16
C ASP A 164 5.59 -1.52 19.46
N GLU A 165 5.78 -2.37 20.48
CA GLU A 165 4.79 -3.36 20.88
C GLU A 165 3.46 -2.73 21.30
N GLN A 166 3.50 -1.60 22.00
CA GLN A 166 2.30 -0.93 22.48
C GLN A 166 1.45 -0.45 21.31
N LEU A 167 2.09 0.20 20.32
CA LEU A 167 1.43 0.61 19.09
C LEU A 167 0.88 -0.60 18.33
N TYR A 168 1.68 -1.66 18.18
CA TYR A 168 1.29 -2.88 17.48
C TYR A 168 0.02 -3.50 18.08
N TYR A 169 0.00 -3.75 19.39
CA TYR A 169 -1.14 -4.38 20.04
C TYR A 169 -2.37 -3.48 20.04
N ALA A 170 -2.20 -2.16 20.22
CA ALA A 170 -3.31 -1.21 20.11
C ALA A 170 -3.95 -1.23 18.71
N LEU A 171 -3.12 -1.29 17.66
CA LEU A 171 -3.57 -1.39 16.27
C LEU A 171 -4.32 -2.69 15.99
N VAL A 172 -3.76 -3.83 16.41
CA VAL A 172 -4.39 -5.15 16.26
C VAL A 172 -5.74 -5.19 16.99
N GLN A 173 -5.80 -4.69 18.22
CA GLN A 173 -7.04 -4.65 19.01
C GLN A 173 -8.11 -3.78 18.35
N ARG A 174 -7.72 -2.61 17.82
CA ARG A 174 -8.62 -1.70 17.09
C ARG A 174 -9.24 -2.41 15.88
N GLU A 175 -8.42 -3.12 15.10
CA GLU A 175 -8.87 -3.84 13.92
C GLU A 175 -9.81 -5.01 14.26
N GLN A 176 -9.46 -5.80 15.27
CA GLN A 176 -10.32 -6.90 15.74
C GLN A 176 -11.68 -6.39 16.22
N SER A 177 -11.69 -5.28 16.95
CA SER A 177 -12.93 -4.63 17.43
C SER A 177 -13.79 -4.19 16.25
N ARG A 178 -13.18 -3.61 15.20
CA ARG A 178 -13.88 -3.19 13.98
C ARG A 178 -14.55 -4.36 13.26
N LEU A 179 -13.84 -5.47 13.08
CA LEU A 179 -14.36 -6.67 12.40
C LEU A 179 -15.52 -7.30 13.18
N GLN A 180 -15.46 -7.29 14.52
CA GLN A 180 -16.57 -7.75 15.37
C GLN A 180 -17.81 -6.89 15.20
N SER A 181 -17.67 -5.56 15.19
CA SER A 181 -18.81 -4.65 14.98
C SER A 181 -19.47 -4.82 13.61
N GLN A 182 -18.67 -5.01 12.55
CA GLN A 182 -19.20 -5.24 11.19
C GLN A 182 -20.01 -6.54 11.08
N SER A 183 -19.54 -7.61 11.75
CA SER A 183 -20.23 -8.90 11.76
C SER A 183 -21.59 -8.82 12.46
N GLN A 184 -21.70 -8.03 13.53
CA GLN A 184 -22.95 -7.81 14.25
C GLN A 184 -23.98 -7.00 13.43
N SER A 185 -23.54 -5.98 12.69
CA SER A 185 -24.43 -5.18 11.85
C SER A 185 -25.02 -5.97 10.68
N GLN A 186 -24.32 -6.97 10.15
CA GLN A 186 -24.84 -7.82 9.08
C GLN A 186 -25.84 -8.88 9.58
N ALA A 187 -25.67 -9.37 10.81
CA ALA A 187 -26.59 -10.36 11.40
C ALA A 187 -27.93 -9.76 11.84
N ALA A 188 -28.00 -8.43 12.05
CA ALA A 188 -29.21 -7.74 12.53
C ALA A 188 -30.14 -7.22 11.41
N ALA A 189 -29.86 -7.50 10.14
CA ALA A 189 -30.79 -7.19 9.05
C ALA A 189 -32.07 -8.04 9.23
N PRO A 190 -33.23 -7.44 9.57
CA PRO A 190 -34.46 -8.19 9.77
C PRO A 190 -34.83 -8.85 8.44
N GLY A 191 -35.08 -10.16 8.47
CA GLY A 191 -35.55 -10.89 7.31
C GLY A 191 -36.74 -10.17 6.68
N GLU A 192 -36.55 -9.62 5.48
CA GLU A 192 -37.67 -9.32 4.61
C GLU A 192 -38.43 -10.63 4.41
N GLU A 193 -39.67 -10.66 4.92
CA GLU A 193 -40.59 -11.76 4.67
C GLU A 193 -40.63 -12.04 3.16
N PRO A 194 -40.55 -13.31 2.73
CA PRO A 194 -40.65 -13.65 1.32
C PRO A 194 -42.03 -13.23 0.83
N LYS A 195 -42.11 -12.10 0.11
CA LYS A 195 -43.31 -11.68 -0.60
C LYS A 195 -43.71 -12.77 -1.57
N THR A 196 -44.69 -13.56 -1.15
CA THR A 196 -45.35 -14.61 -1.93
C THR A 196 -45.77 -13.98 -3.25
N ARG A 197 -45.12 -14.43 -4.32
CA ARG A 197 -45.29 -13.94 -5.69
C ARG A 197 -46.71 -14.26 -6.13
N GLY A 198 -47.61 -13.29 -5.96
CA GLY A 198 -48.97 -13.34 -6.47
C GLY A 198 -48.96 -13.59 -7.98
N SER A 199 -49.64 -14.66 -8.37
CA SER A 199 -49.94 -14.99 -9.77
C SER A 199 -50.66 -13.82 -10.44
N LEU A 200 -49.99 -13.13 -11.37
CA LEU A 200 -50.64 -12.19 -12.27
C LEU A 200 -50.77 -12.80 -13.66
N LYS A 201 -52.01 -13.21 -13.93
CA LYS A 201 -52.71 -13.45 -15.19
C LYS A 201 -51.97 -12.98 -16.46
N ARG A 202 -51.79 -13.91 -17.39
CA ARG A 202 -51.67 -13.64 -18.84
C ARG A 202 -52.94 -12.93 -19.34
N PRO A 203 -52.81 -11.84 -20.10
CA PRO A 203 -53.78 -11.47 -21.12
C PRO A 203 -53.36 -12.04 -22.48
N ALA A 204 -54.39 -12.38 -23.26
CA ALA A 204 -54.34 -13.04 -24.54
C ALA A 204 -53.88 -12.12 -25.69
N GLU A 205 -53.41 -12.79 -26.74
CA GLU A 205 -53.54 -12.52 -28.17
C GLU A 205 -53.98 -11.12 -28.63
N SER A 206 -53.19 -10.56 -29.54
CA SER A 206 -53.73 -9.79 -30.68
C SER A 206 -52.75 -9.88 -31.84
N GLN A 207 -53.12 -10.70 -32.82
CA GLN A 207 -52.53 -10.75 -34.15
C GLN A 207 -52.77 -9.44 -34.92
N GLY A 208 -51.87 -9.12 -35.82
CA GLY A 208 -52.01 -8.08 -36.85
C GLY A 208 -50.72 -7.27 -36.95
N GLY A 209 -50.09 -7.02 -38.09
CA GLY A 209 -50.42 -7.33 -39.47
C GLY A 209 -49.37 -6.63 -40.34
N ARG A 210 -48.74 -7.41 -41.22
CA ARG A 210 -48.30 -7.16 -42.60
C ARG A 210 -48.10 -5.71 -43.15
N VAL A 211 -47.08 -5.64 -44.03
CA VAL A 211 -46.86 -4.80 -45.22
C VAL A 211 -46.01 -3.53 -45.05
N GLY A 212 -44.93 -3.47 -45.83
CA GLY A 212 -44.06 -2.32 -46.07
C GLY A 212 -42.68 -2.76 -46.48
#